data_AF-A0A7J8C540-F1
#
_entry.id   AF-A0A7J8C540-F1
#
_cell.length_a   1.000
_cell.length_b   1.000
_cell.length_c   1.000
_cell.angle_alpha   90.00
_cell.angle_beta   90.00
_cell.angle_gamma   90.00
#
_symmetry.space_group_name_H-M   'P 1'
#
loop_
_entity.id
_entity.type
_entity.pdbx_description
1 polymer ?
#
loop_
_entity_poly.entity_id
_entity_poly.type
_entity_poly.pdbx_seq_one_letter_code
_entity_poly.pdbx_strand_id
1 'polypeptide(L)'
;MKLKMHADGDQSLPQTERIYFQVFLPKGSKEKSKPMFFCHRWSVGKAVDFAAASASLKNDNNKFAAKKLRLCHVTSGQALPLDHTLESWMAKEACPLHSGGNVILEYLSDDEQFLQDVDSYFE
;
A
#
# COMPACT_ATOMS: atom_id res chain seq x y z
N MET A 1 4.58 -19.27 2.76
CA MET A 1 4.60 -18.77 4.17
C MET A 1 5.72 -17.77 4.48
N LYS A 2 6.61 -17.39 3.54
CA LYS A 2 7.75 -16.48 3.81
C LYS A 2 7.33 -15.02 4.12
N LEU A 3 6.26 -14.52 3.51
CA LEU A 3 5.81 -13.13 3.66
C LEU A 3 5.48 -12.77 5.11
N LYS A 4 4.71 -13.61 5.83
CA LYS A 4 4.30 -13.35 7.22
C LYS A 4 5.47 -13.36 8.21
N MET A 5 6.56 -14.08 7.92
CA MET A 5 7.72 -14.19 8.81
C MET A 5 8.65 -12.98 8.72
N HIS A 6 8.66 -12.27 7.59
CA HIS A 6 9.51 -11.10 7.36
C HIS A 6 8.73 -9.78 7.32
N ALA A 7 7.39 -9.83 7.40
CA ALA A 7 6.55 -8.65 7.33
C ALA A 7 6.77 -7.74 8.54
N ASP A 8 7.10 -6.49 8.25
CA ASP A 8 7.27 -5.44 9.25
C ASP A 8 5.92 -4.73 9.50
N GLY A 9 5.64 -4.38 10.76
CA GLY A 9 4.34 -3.86 11.15
C GLY A 9 4.23 -3.59 12.64
N ASP A 10 3.13 -2.95 13.04
CA ASP A 10 2.86 -2.66 14.45
C ASP A 10 2.59 -3.94 15.24
N GLN A 11 3.57 -4.34 16.06
CA GLN A 11 3.51 -5.58 16.84
C GLN A 11 2.41 -5.60 17.90
N SER A 12 1.84 -4.44 18.26
CA SER A 12 0.71 -4.36 19.18
C SER A 12 -0.61 -4.85 18.58
N LEU A 13 -0.70 -4.96 17.25
CA LEU A 13 -1.92 -5.39 16.57
C LEU A 13 -2.20 -6.88 16.81
N PRO A 14 -3.45 -7.28 17.17
CA PRO A 14 -3.83 -8.69 17.24
C PRO A 14 -3.69 -9.39 15.89
N GLN A 15 -3.28 -10.66 15.86
CA GLN A 15 -3.12 -11.41 14.60
C GLN A 15 -4.40 -11.48 13.77
N THR A 16 -5.56 -11.53 14.41
CA THR A 16 -6.88 -11.52 13.76
C THR A 16 -7.11 -10.27 12.93
N GLU A 17 -6.42 -9.18 13.27
CA GLU A 17 -6.56 -7.89 12.59
C GLU A 17 -5.48 -7.64 11.54
N ARG A 18 -4.44 -8.49 11.51
CA ARG A 18 -3.29 -8.29 10.62
C ARG A 18 -3.63 -8.76 9.21
N ILE A 19 -3.58 -7.83 8.27
CA ILE A 19 -3.49 -8.11 6.84
C ILE A 19 -2.05 -7.93 6.36
N TYR A 20 -1.57 -8.87 5.58
CA TYR A 20 -0.19 -8.88 5.09
C TYR A 20 -0.15 -8.52 3.61
N PHE A 21 0.81 -7.70 3.20
CA PHE A 21 1.03 -7.39 1.79
C PHE A 21 2.52 -7.36 1.46
N GLN A 22 2.86 -7.74 0.23
CA GLN A 22 4.13 -7.32 -0.36
C GLN A 22 3.94 -5.91 -0.90
N VAL A 23 4.58 -4.92 -0.26
CA VAL A 23 4.48 -3.52 -0.65
C VAL A 23 5.62 -3.21 -1.61
N PHE A 24 5.31 -3.03 -2.88
CA PHE A 24 6.25 -2.54 -3.88
C PHE A 24 6.46 -1.05 -3.66
N LEU A 25 7.72 -0.62 -3.60
CA LEU A 25 8.08 0.74 -3.29
C LEU A 25 8.22 1.56 -4.58
N PRO A 26 8.12 2.90 -4.50
CA PRO A 26 8.26 3.78 -5.66
C PRO A 26 9.58 3.55 -6.39
N LYS A 27 9.60 3.76 -7.71
CA LYS A 27 10.84 3.63 -8.51
C LYS A 27 11.92 4.58 -7.96
N GLY A 28 13.13 4.04 -7.77
CA GLY A 28 14.25 4.77 -7.16
C GLY A 28 14.40 4.59 -5.64
N SER A 29 13.50 3.83 -5.00
CA SER A 29 13.68 3.38 -3.62
C SER A 29 14.86 2.41 -3.50
N LYS A 30 15.50 2.38 -2.32
CA LYS A 30 16.65 1.50 -2.03
C LYS A 30 16.30 0.00 -2.19
N GLU A 31 15.06 -0.35 -1.87
CA GLU A 31 14.52 -1.69 -1.99
C GLU A 31 13.38 -1.69 -3.03
N LYS A 32 13.25 -2.76 -3.83
CA LYS A 32 12.15 -2.89 -4.80
C LYS A 32 10.79 -3.07 -4.11
N SER A 33 10.77 -3.85 -3.03
CA SER A 33 9.56 -4.18 -2.31
C SER A 33 9.89 -4.60 -0.89
N LYS A 34 8.96 -4.36 0.04
CA LYS A 34 9.09 -4.72 1.44
C LYS A 34 7.82 -5.44 1.92
N PRO A 35 7.93 -6.64 2.52
CA PRO A 35 6.79 -7.28 3.14
C PRO A 35 6.37 -6.46 4.36
N MET A 36 5.08 -6.13 4.45
CA MET A 36 4.52 -5.38 5.56
C MET A 36 3.19 -5.98 6.02
N PHE A 37 2.78 -5.69 7.25
CA PHE A 37 1.44 -5.97 7.72
C PHE A 37 0.78 -4.74 8.33
N PHE A 38 -0.53 -4.66 8.15
CA PHE A 38 -1.38 -3.55 8.55
C PHE A 38 -2.59 -4.07 9.31
N CYS A 39 -3.32 -3.19 9.99
CA CYS A 39 -4.64 -3.54 10.51
C CYS A 39 -5.68 -3.40 9.38
N HIS A 40 -6.49 -4.42 9.11
CA HIS A 40 -7.54 -4.33 8.07
C HIS A 40 -8.56 -3.21 8.35
N ARG A 41 -8.71 -2.79 9.61
CA ARG A 41 -9.61 -1.69 10.02
C ARG A 41 -9.02 -0.30 9.78
N TRP A 42 -7.75 -0.20 9.41
CA TRP A 42 -7.14 1.10 9.10
C TRP A 42 -7.70 1.67 7.81
N SER A 43 -7.80 3.01 7.78
CA SER A 43 -7.96 3.73 6.52
C SER A 43 -6.72 3.51 5.64
N VAL A 44 -6.92 3.57 4.33
CA VAL A 44 -5.84 3.50 3.35
C VAL A 44 -4.84 4.63 3.61
N GLY A 45 -5.29 5.83 3.99
CA GLY A 45 -4.40 6.92 4.39
C GLY A 45 -3.47 6.54 5.54
N LYS A 46 -4.02 5.95 6.60
CA LYS A 46 -3.20 5.47 7.73
C LYS A 46 -2.24 4.36 7.33
N ALA A 47 -2.68 3.45 6.44
CA ALA A 47 -1.81 2.41 5.90
C ALA A 47 -0.65 2.98 5.07
N VAL A 48 -0.92 4.01 4.25
CA VAL A 48 0.10 4.75 3.48
C VAL A 48 1.08 5.45 4.41
N ASP A 49 0.60 6.15 5.44
CA ASP A 49 1.46 6.82 6.42
C ASP A 49 2.41 5.82 7.10
N PHE A 50 1.87 4.66 7.51
CA PHE A 50 2.64 3.59 8.12
C PHE A 50 3.66 2.98 7.14
N ALA A 51 3.24 2.67 5.91
CA ALA A 51 4.11 2.12 4.88
C ALA A 51 5.24 3.10 4.54
N ALA A 52 4.94 4.40 4.44
CA ALA A 52 5.91 5.44 4.19
C ALA A 52 6.96 5.50 5.31
N ALA A 53 6.51 5.50 6.58
CA ALA A 53 7.41 5.48 7.72
C ALA A 53 8.29 4.22 7.74
N SER A 54 7.71 3.03 7.53
CA SER A 54 8.46 1.76 7.52
C SER A 54 9.45 1.67 6.34
N ALA A 55 9.13 2.26 5.19
CA ALA A 55 10.01 2.30 4.02
C ALA A 55 10.95 3.54 3.98
N SER A 56 10.91 4.40 5.01
CA SER A 56 11.64 5.68 5.03
C SER A 56 11.35 6.58 3.81
N LEU A 57 10.10 6.56 3.33
CA LEU A 57 9.62 7.37 2.21
C LEU A 57 9.05 8.70 2.71
N LYS A 58 9.16 9.73 1.88
CA LYS A 58 8.69 11.07 2.22
C LYS A 58 7.23 11.23 1.85
N ASN A 59 6.34 11.19 2.84
CA ASN A 59 4.93 11.45 2.64
C ASN A 59 4.61 12.94 2.86
N ASP A 60 4.50 13.69 1.76
CA ASP A 60 4.13 15.11 1.74
C ASP A 60 2.64 15.29 1.32
N ASN A 61 1.75 14.32 1.59
CA ASN A 61 0.34 14.37 1.18
C ASN A 61 -0.44 15.59 1.71
N ASN A 62 0.09 16.26 2.73
CA ASN A 62 -0.47 17.50 3.29
C ASN A 62 -0.05 18.77 2.53
N LYS A 63 0.93 18.70 1.61
CA LYS A 63 1.39 19.85 0.82
C LYS A 63 0.60 19.98 -0.48
N PHE A 64 0.20 21.21 -0.78
CA PHE A 64 -0.46 21.54 -2.04
C PHE A 64 0.54 21.47 -3.20
N ALA A 65 0.13 20.90 -4.34
CA ALA A 65 0.93 20.73 -5.57
C ALA A 65 2.15 19.77 -5.52
N ALA A 66 2.32 18.98 -4.45
CA ALA A 66 3.28 17.88 -4.43
C ALA A 66 2.63 16.59 -4.98
N LYS A 67 3.43 15.68 -5.55
CA LYS A 67 2.94 14.33 -5.84
C LYS A 67 2.55 13.65 -4.53
N LYS A 68 1.36 13.06 -4.51
CA LYS A 68 0.81 12.38 -3.34
C LYS A 68 1.23 10.92 -3.37
N LEU A 69 1.72 10.44 -2.24
CA LEU A 69 1.97 9.02 -2.03
C LEU A 69 0.63 8.30 -1.92
N ARG A 70 0.38 7.37 -2.85
CA ARG A 70 -0.86 6.60 -2.93
C ARG A 70 -0.57 5.10 -2.94
N LEU A 71 -1.48 4.34 -2.35
CA LEU A 71 -1.48 2.89 -2.43
C LEU A 71 -2.29 2.47 -3.66
N CYS A 72 -1.71 1.65 -4.53
CA CYS A 72 -2.30 1.21 -5.77
C CYS A 72 -2.49 -0.30 -5.77
N HIS A 73 -3.61 -0.73 -6.34
CA HIS A 73 -3.92 -2.13 -6.54
C HIS A 73 -3.14 -2.68 -7.73
N VAL A 74 -2.53 -3.85 -7.57
CA VAL A 74 -1.63 -4.42 -8.59
C VAL A 74 -2.35 -4.87 -9.86
N THR A 75 -3.54 -5.47 -9.76
CA THR A 75 -4.22 -6.01 -10.94
C THR A 75 -4.95 -4.94 -11.74
N SER A 76 -5.42 -3.88 -11.07
CA SER A 76 -6.26 -2.85 -11.69
C SER A 76 -5.52 -1.53 -11.89
N GLY A 77 -4.32 -1.38 -11.33
CA GLY A 77 -3.59 -0.12 -11.27
C GLY A 77 -4.27 0.96 -10.43
N GLN A 78 -5.47 0.71 -9.90
CA GLN A 78 -6.29 1.73 -9.26
C GLN A 78 -5.66 2.19 -7.95
N ALA A 79 -5.50 3.50 -7.79
CA ALA A 79 -5.14 4.11 -6.52
C ALA A 79 -6.32 4.02 -5.55
N LEU A 80 -6.08 3.43 -4.38
CA LEU A 80 -7.06 3.29 -3.33
C LEU A 80 -7.32 4.67 -2.68
N PRO A 81 -8.58 5.10 -2.55
CA PRO A 81 -8.97 6.32 -1.85
C PRO A 81 -8.54 6.27 -0.39
N LEU A 82 -7.92 7.34 0.10
CA LEU A 82 -7.31 7.41 1.44
C LEU A 82 -8.36 7.35 2.57
N ASP A 83 -9.60 7.72 2.27
CA ASP A 83 -10.77 7.74 3.15
C ASP A 83 -11.43 6.36 3.32
N HIS A 84 -11.16 5.42 2.41
CA HIS A 84 -11.64 4.04 2.52
C HIS A 84 -10.79 3.22 3.51
N THR A 85 -11.35 2.15 4.06
CA THR A 85 -10.62 1.18 4.88
C THR A 85 -10.06 0.03 4.04
N LEU A 86 -8.97 -0.59 4.50
CA LEU A 86 -8.42 -1.78 3.84
C LEU A 86 -9.46 -2.91 3.78
N GLU A 87 -10.25 -3.10 4.84
CA GLU A 87 -11.35 -4.07 4.89
C GLU A 87 -12.40 -3.84 3.81
N SER A 88 -12.81 -2.60 3.56
CA SER A 88 -13.77 -2.27 2.47
C SER A 88 -13.23 -2.72 1.11
N TRP A 89 -11.92 -2.55 0.89
CA TRP A 89 -11.25 -3.04 -0.30
C TRP A 89 -11.10 -4.56 -0.36
N MET A 90 -11.01 -5.24 0.78
CA MET A 90 -11.04 -6.71 0.83
C MET A 90 -12.42 -7.27 0.53
N ALA A 91 -13.49 -6.56 0.89
CA ALA A 91 -14.88 -6.97 0.68
C ALA A 91 -15.41 -6.65 -0.73
N LYS A 92 -14.61 -6.00 -1.58
CA LYS A 92 -15.01 -5.55 -2.92
C LYS A 92 -15.15 -6.74 -3.87
N GLU A 93 -16.26 -6.82 -4.61
CA GLU A 93 -16.49 -7.93 -5.57
C GLU A 93 -15.53 -7.88 -6.76
N ALA A 94 -15.20 -6.67 -7.24
CA ALA A 94 -14.26 -6.46 -8.33
C ALA A 94 -12.87 -6.11 -7.77
N CYS A 95 -11.93 -7.05 -7.91
CA CYS A 95 -10.53 -6.94 -7.48
C CYS A 95 -10.34 -6.67 -5.98
N PRO A 96 -10.74 -7.60 -5.10
CA PRO A 96 -10.54 -7.45 -3.67
C PRO A 96 -9.06 -7.47 -3.28
N LEU A 97 -8.72 -6.73 -2.23
CA LEU A 97 -7.43 -6.90 -1.57
C LEU A 97 -7.40 -8.24 -0.84
N HIS A 98 -6.33 -9.02 -1.07
CA HIS A 98 -6.12 -10.29 -0.39
C HIS A 98 -4.94 -10.21 0.57
N SER A 99 -5.12 -10.76 1.77
CA SER A 99 -4.00 -10.95 2.68
C SER A 99 -2.98 -11.93 2.08
N GLY A 100 -1.75 -11.50 1.95
CA GLY A 100 -0.67 -12.19 1.25
C GLY A 100 -0.51 -11.75 -0.20
N GLY A 101 -1.33 -10.81 -0.68
CA GLY A 101 -1.24 -10.21 -2.00
C GLY A 101 -0.19 -9.12 -2.09
N ASN A 102 -0.18 -8.45 -3.24
CA ASN A 102 0.77 -7.40 -3.57
C ASN A 102 0.04 -6.05 -3.67
N VAL A 103 0.70 -4.99 -3.24
CA VAL A 103 0.24 -3.61 -3.37
C VAL A 103 1.42 -2.74 -3.80
N ILE A 104 1.16 -1.67 -4.55
CA ILE A 104 2.22 -0.75 -4.98
C ILE A 104 2.04 0.58 -4.27
N LEU A 105 3.12 1.12 -3.75
CA LEU A 105 3.18 2.46 -3.22
C LEU A 105 3.88 3.34 -4.26
N GLU A 106 3.22 4.39 -4.73
CA GLU A 106 3.79 5.30 -5.74
C GLU A 106 3.30 6.74 -5.55
N TYR A 107 4.13 7.69 -5.99
CA TYR A 107 3.84 9.12 -6.02
C TYR A 107 3.03 9.47 -7.27
N LEU A 108 1.74 9.64 -7.08
CA LEU A 108 0.80 10.03 -8.13
C LEU A 108 0.41 11.50 -7.98
N SER A 109 0.22 12.18 -9.10
CA SER A 109 -0.34 13.53 -9.13
C SER A 109 -1.81 13.51 -8.70
N ASP A 110 -2.40 14.66 -8.34
CA ASP A 110 -3.80 14.68 -7.90
C ASP A 110 -4.79 14.16 -8.96
N ASP A 111 -4.47 14.37 -10.23
CA ASP A 111 -5.25 13.92 -11.40
C ASP A 111 -5.06 12.43 -11.73
N GLU A 112 -4.02 11.79 -11.18
CA GLU A 112 -3.67 10.40 -11.49
C GLU A 112 -4.34 9.44 -10.49
N GLN A 113 -5.41 8.80 -10.95
CA GLN A 113 -6.16 7.80 -10.16
C GLN A 113 -5.72 6.36 -10.45
N PHE A 114 -4.90 6.15 -11.47
CA PHE A 114 -4.45 4.83 -11.91
C PHE A 114 -2.95 4.87 -12.22
N LEU A 115 -2.23 3.88 -11.73
CA LEU A 115 -0.87 3.57 -12.11
C LEU A 115 -0.90 2.79 -13.43
N GLN A 116 -0.38 3.38 -14.50
CA GLN A 116 -0.41 2.76 -15.84
C GLN A 116 0.59 1.60 -15.97
N ASP A 117 1.78 1.72 -15.39
CA ASP A 117 2.87 0.75 -15.56
C ASP A 117 3.04 -0.19 -14.36
N VAL A 118 2.00 -0.92 -14.00
CA VAL A 118 2.05 -1.86 -12.86
C VAL A 118 3.08 -2.99 -13.11
N ASP A 119 3.13 -3.54 -14.32
CA ASP A 119 4.02 -4.67 -14.65
C ASP A 119 5.50 -4.34 -14.42
N SER A 120 5.88 -3.08 -14.58
CA SER A 120 7.25 -2.62 -14.38
C SER A 120 7.78 -2.72 -12.94
N TYR A 121 6.91 -2.99 -11.96
CA TYR A 121 7.30 -3.25 -10.57
C TYR A 121 7.62 -4.73 -10.31
N PHE A 122 7.23 -5.61 -11.22
CA PHE A 122 7.43 -7.06 -11.11
C PHE A 122 8.66 -7.57 -11.91
N GLU A 123 9.27 -6.73 -12.75
CA GLU A 123 10.55 -6.97 -13.44
C GLU A 123 11.77 -6.69 -12.54
#